data_AF-A0A5D0VGI0-F1
#
_entry.id   AF-A0A5D0VGI0-F1
#
_cell.length_a   1.000
_cell.length_b   1.000
_cell.length_c   1.000
_cell.angle_alpha   90.00
_cell.angle_beta   90.00
_cell.angle_gamma   90.00
#
_symmetry.space_group_name_H-M   'P 1'
#
loop_
_entity.id
_entity.type
_entity.pdbx_description
1 polymer ?
#
loop_
_entity_poly.entity_id
_entity_poly.type
_entity_poly.pdbx_seq_one_letter_code
_entity_poly.pdbx_strand_id
1 'polypeptide(L)'
;MDLDAFLALRGLTVDDLIGKIEDTFGARTGDTILAVGSLAEGIGNKASDIDIFLIRDFEGRPPTDRFRAVTVGECLVDVLIHDVPEIAHILDCLNTWAARPWSVEFDAGFVLEDRIMLHRLGTARCLADRATPDSRPRRPDKGDVMRLKLHFARHRSRTLQTDLVGLRACADWRSMIYAAEELLWHAADALNAVYGLTNPYPKWRNRLLEMTGPHWSGPLAASGISQEAAEFVWRLGHRPKEATEDRAEAYALRIVGFSRAVFLWAESQLLCRSRDRETRPNPIDMPILDLDVDFAVHGDVVFLGRINKATQPVAVPFAMFQAMTDIGLLQDRSRRSPKVDSALSGLLADLLYV
;
A
#
# COMPACT_ATOMS: atom_id res chain seq x y z
N MET A 1 17.45 -5.51 -10.02
CA MET A 1 18.21 -6.67 -10.54
C MET A 1 17.37 -7.90 -10.25
N ASP A 2 17.20 -8.77 -11.24
CA ASP A 2 16.51 -10.04 -11.05
C ASP A 2 17.47 -11.16 -10.59
N LEU A 3 16.91 -12.32 -10.25
CA LEU A 3 17.67 -13.47 -9.77
C LEU A 3 18.72 -13.96 -10.78
N ASP A 4 18.39 -14.02 -12.07
CA ASP A 4 19.31 -14.56 -13.09
C ASP A 4 20.51 -13.64 -13.28
N ALA A 5 20.29 -12.33 -13.38
CA ALA A 5 21.36 -11.34 -13.45
C ALA A 5 22.23 -11.35 -12.19
N PHE A 6 21.63 -11.57 -11.01
CA PHE A 6 22.37 -11.67 -9.76
C PHE A 6 23.24 -12.93 -9.68
N LEU A 7 22.70 -14.10 -10.03
CA LEU A 7 23.44 -15.37 -10.04
C LEU A 7 24.58 -15.33 -11.07
N ALA A 8 24.33 -14.81 -12.28
CA ALA A 8 25.35 -14.67 -13.31
C ALA A 8 26.52 -13.77 -12.87
N LEU A 9 26.25 -12.68 -12.14
CA LEU A 9 27.28 -11.81 -11.55
C LEU A 9 28.22 -12.57 -10.59
N ARG A 10 27.73 -13.67 -10.01
CA ARG A 10 28.41 -14.49 -9.01
C ARG A 10 28.97 -15.79 -9.60
N GLY A 11 28.87 -15.97 -10.92
CA GLY A 11 29.29 -17.21 -11.59
C GLY A 11 28.47 -18.43 -11.17
N LEU A 12 27.20 -18.23 -10.80
CA LEU A 12 26.26 -19.25 -10.38
C LEU A 12 25.10 -19.37 -11.36
N THR A 13 24.41 -20.51 -11.31
CA THR A 13 23.18 -20.80 -12.05
C THR A 13 22.03 -21.10 -11.09
N VAL A 14 20.80 -21.16 -11.62
CA VAL A 14 19.63 -21.62 -10.85
C VAL A 14 19.80 -23.08 -10.43
N ASP A 15 20.44 -23.91 -11.25
CA ASP A 15 20.67 -25.32 -10.93
C ASP A 15 21.64 -25.50 -9.75
N ASP A 16 22.66 -24.65 -9.63
CA ASP A 16 23.56 -24.66 -8.47
C ASP A 16 22.80 -24.37 -7.16
N LEU A 17 21.86 -23.42 -7.22
CA LEU A 17 21.01 -23.05 -6.09
C LEU A 17 20.07 -24.20 -5.71
N ILE A 18 19.37 -24.79 -6.68
CA ILE A 18 18.47 -25.93 -6.48
C ILE A 18 19.24 -27.12 -5.89
N GLY A 19 20.39 -27.47 -6.49
CA GLY A 19 21.24 -28.58 -6.03
C GLY A 19 21.68 -28.38 -4.58
N LYS A 20 22.12 -27.17 -4.20
CA LYS A 20 22.50 -26.89 -2.81
C LYS A 20 21.33 -27.02 -1.83
N ILE A 21 20.14 -26.57 -2.21
CA ILE A 21 18.93 -26.70 -1.39
C ILE A 21 18.58 -28.18 -1.22
N GLU A 22 18.64 -28.96 -2.29
CA GLU A 22 18.38 -30.40 -2.26
C GLU A 22 19.36 -31.13 -1.36
N ASP A 23 20.65 -30.89 -1.50
CA ASP A 23 21.70 -31.52 -0.69
C ASP A 23 21.57 -31.15 0.80
N THR A 24 21.18 -29.92 1.10
CA THR A 24 21.17 -29.43 2.49
C THR A 24 19.87 -29.74 3.22
N PHE A 25 18.73 -29.68 2.54
CA PHE A 25 17.40 -29.83 3.14
C PHE A 25 16.71 -31.15 2.77
N GLY A 26 17.38 -31.99 1.98
CA GLY A 26 16.87 -33.27 1.50
C GLY A 26 15.56 -33.13 0.73
N ALA A 27 15.43 -32.10 -0.10
CA ALA A 27 14.18 -31.80 -0.81
C ALA A 27 13.79 -32.95 -1.76
N ARG A 28 12.52 -33.38 -1.70
CA ARG A 28 12.05 -34.63 -2.30
C ARG A 28 11.00 -34.40 -3.39
N THR A 29 10.58 -35.49 -4.02
CA THR A 29 9.32 -35.51 -4.79
C THR A 29 8.18 -35.07 -3.88
N GLY A 30 7.36 -34.12 -4.33
CA GLY A 30 6.33 -33.45 -3.53
C GLY A 30 6.67 -32.01 -3.13
N ASP A 31 7.97 -31.66 -3.06
CA ASP A 31 8.40 -30.33 -2.61
C ASP A 31 8.30 -29.28 -3.73
N THR A 32 8.06 -28.03 -3.34
CA THR A 32 8.13 -26.86 -4.21
C THR A 32 9.21 -25.90 -3.71
N ILE A 33 10.12 -25.49 -4.59
CA ILE A 33 11.16 -24.50 -4.31
C ILE A 33 10.82 -23.21 -5.06
N LEU A 34 10.59 -22.13 -4.30
CA LEU A 34 10.28 -20.82 -4.84
C LEU A 34 11.36 -19.81 -4.45
N ALA A 35 11.88 -19.06 -5.43
CA ALA A 35 12.59 -17.82 -5.13
C ALA A 35 11.57 -16.72 -4.82
N VAL A 36 11.81 -15.99 -3.74
CA VAL A 36 10.96 -14.89 -3.27
C VAL A 36 11.80 -13.65 -3.00
N GLY A 37 11.16 -12.59 -2.51
CA GLY A 37 11.84 -11.37 -2.11
C GLY A 37 12.41 -10.55 -3.27
N SER A 38 13.38 -9.69 -2.94
CA SER A 38 13.77 -8.58 -3.82
C SER A 38 14.31 -9.00 -5.19
N LEU A 39 15.04 -10.12 -5.25
CA LEU A 39 15.58 -10.67 -6.50
C LEU A 39 14.49 -11.31 -7.37
N ALA A 40 13.52 -12.01 -6.77
CA ALA A 40 12.38 -12.56 -7.51
C ALA A 40 11.47 -11.45 -8.07
N GLU A 41 11.38 -10.33 -7.37
CA GLU A 41 10.62 -9.13 -7.78
C GLU A 41 11.38 -8.24 -8.77
N GLY A 42 12.65 -8.52 -9.08
CA GLY A 42 13.47 -7.68 -9.97
C GLY A 42 13.97 -6.37 -9.36
N ILE A 43 13.72 -6.13 -8.07
CA ILE A 43 14.11 -4.91 -7.34
C ILE A 43 15.39 -5.07 -6.50
N GLY A 44 16.02 -6.24 -6.54
CA GLY A 44 17.25 -6.51 -5.80
C GLY A 44 18.47 -5.72 -6.32
N ASN A 45 19.55 -5.78 -5.56
CA ASN A 45 20.82 -5.12 -5.85
C ASN A 45 22.01 -6.06 -5.59
N LYS A 46 23.25 -5.58 -5.77
CA LYS A 46 24.47 -6.41 -5.64
C LYS A 46 24.72 -6.97 -4.23
N ALA A 47 24.10 -6.39 -3.21
CA ALA A 47 24.19 -6.78 -1.81
C ALA A 47 22.92 -7.50 -1.32
N SER A 48 21.97 -7.81 -2.22
CA SER A 48 20.82 -8.65 -1.89
C SER A 48 21.26 -10.05 -1.48
N ASP A 49 20.56 -10.60 -0.51
CA ASP A 49 20.46 -12.02 -0.20
C ASP A 49 19.50 -12.73 -1.17
N ILE A 50 19.55 -14.06 -1.18
CA ILE A 50 18.61 -14.90 -1.93
C ILE A 50 17.60 -15.47 -0.94
N ASP A 51 16.35 -14.98 -0.98
CA ASP A 51 15.25 -15.55 -0.20
C ASP A 51 14.62 -16.75 -0.93
N ILE A 52 14.44 -17.87 -0.24
CA ILE A 52 13.83 -19.10 -0.77
C ILE A 52 12.71 -19.57 0.14
N PHE A 53 11.58 -19.94 -0.46
CA PHE A 53 10.57 -20.76 0.19
C PHE A 53 10.73 -22.22 -0.26
N LEU A 54 10.84 -23.10 0.73
CA LEU A 54 10.74 -24.55 0.55
C LEU A 54 9.41 -25.01 1.11
N ILE A 55 8.45 -25.25 0.23
CA ILE A 55 7.09 -25.68 0.59
C ILE A 55 7.02 -27.20 0.47
N ARG A 56 6.57 -27.85 1.54
CA ARG A 56 6.51 -29.31 1.63
C ARG A 56 5.32 -29.76 2.45
N ASP A 57 4.84 -30.96 2.18
CA ASP A 57 3.85 -31.63 3.01
C ASP A 57 4.57 -32.45 4.08
N PHE A 58 4.39 -32.09 5.35
CA PHE A 58 4.99 -32.85 6.44
C PHE A 58 4.07 -33.98 6.87
N GLU A 59 4.59 -35.21 6.87
CA GLU A 59 3.97 -36.33 7.59
C GLU A 59 4.10 -36.09 9.11
N GLY A 60 3.23 -35.25 9.67
CA GLY A 60 3.16 -34.95 11.10
C GLY A 60 3.53 -33.50 11.45
N ARG A 61 4.27 -33.31 12.54
CA ARG A 61 4.56 -31.96 13.04
C ARG A 61 5.69 -31.31 12.22
N PRO A 62 5.51 -30.08 11.72
CA PRO A 62 6.57 -29.35 11.05
C PRO A 62 7.79 -29.17 11.97
N PRO A 63 9.01 -29.05 11.42
CA PRO A 63 10.20 -28.77 12.20
C PRO A 63 10.03 -27.45 12.97
N THR A 64 10.59 -27.41 14.18
CA THR A 64 10.61 -26.18 15.00
C THR A 64 11.53 -25.13 14.41
N ASP A 65 12.60 -25.57 13.73
CA ASP A 65 13.55 -24.73 13.03
C ASP A 65 13.17 -24.64 11.55
N ARG A 66 12.37 -23.61 11.23
CA ARG A 66 11.83 -23.38 9.88
C ARG A 66 12.69 -22.44 9.04
N PHE A 67 13.69 -21.80 9.62
CA PHE A 67 14.53 -20.82 8.94
C PHE A 67 15.98 -21.25 9.01
N ARG A 68 16.65 -21.36 7.86
CA ARG A 68 18.08 -21.65 7.82
C ARG A 68 18.76 -20.86 6.72
N ALA A 69 19.88 -20.27 7.08
CA ALA A 69 20.80 -19.66 6.12
C ALA A 69 21.81 -20.70 5.63
N VAL A 70 22.04 -20.75 4.32
CA VAL A 70 23.06 -21.59 3.67
C VAL A 70 23.86 -20.75 2.69
N THR A 71 25.09 -21.17 2.40
CA THR A 71 25.94 -20.49 1.41
C THR A 71 25.99 -21.28 0.10
N VAL A 72 25.76 -20.58 -1.02
CA VAL A 72 26.00 -21.09 -2.39
C VAL A 72 27.08 -20.21 -3.02
N GLY A 73 28.29 -20.75 -3.20
CA GLY A 73 29.45 -19.94 -3.60
C GLY A 73 29.74 -18.86 -2.56
N GLU A 74 29.60 -17.58 -2.94
CA GLU A 74 29.72 -16.42 -2.05
C GLU A 74 28.36 -15.82 -1.65
N CYS A 75 27.25 -16.43 -2.06
CA CYS A 75 25.90 -15.90 -1.81
C CYS A 75 25.31 -16.48 -0.54
N LEU A 76 24.72 -15.63 0.30
CA LEU A 76 23.86 -16.04 1.41
C LEU A 76 22.46 -16.35 0.87
N VAL A 77 21.96 -17.53 1.22
CA VAL A 77 20.63 -18.01 0.84
C VAL A 77 19.83 -18.28 2.11
N ASP A 78 18.78 -17.49 2.30
CA ASP A 78 17.86 -17.60 3.42
C ASP A 78 16.68 -18.50 3.01
N VAL A 79 16.63 -19.70 3.57
CA VAL A 79 15.60 -20.70 3.27
C VAL A 79 14.57 -20.73 4.40
N LEU A 80 13.33 -20.38 4.07
CA LEU A 80 12.17 -20.52 4.95
C LEU A 80 11.33 -21.72 4.50
N ILE A 81 11.11 -22.65 5.43
CA ILE A 81 10.41 -23.90 5.19
C ILE A 81 8.96 -23.76 5.63
N HIS A 82 8.03 -23.96 4.71
CA HIS A 82 6.60 -23.88 4.95
C HIS A 82 5.91 -25.21 4.74
N ASP A 83 4.86 -25.41 5.51
CA ASP A 83 3.97 -26.56 5.38
C ASP A 83 2.82 -26.25 4.40
N VAL A 84 2.37 -27.22 3.62
CA VAL A 84 1.27 -27.03 2.67
C VAL A 84 -0.04 -26.57 3.35
N PRO A 85 -0.49 -27.16 4.48
CA PRO A 85 -1.67 -26.70 5.20
C PRO A 85 -1.55 -25.27 5.76
N GLU A 86 -0.35 -24.79 6.10
CA GLU A 86 -0.13 -23.41 6.54
C GLU A 86 -0.40 -22.42 5.39
N ILE A 87 0.14 -22.72 4.22
CA ILE A 87 -0.10 -21.93 3.00
C ILE A 87 -1.58 -21.99 2.61
N ALA A 88 -2.22 -23.16 2.69
CA ALA A 88 -3.64 -23.28 2.42
C ALA A 88 -4.48 -22.43 3.40
N HIS A 89 -4.16 -22.47 4.69
CA HIS A 89 -4.87 -21.72 5.72
C HIS A 89 -4.83 -20.20 5.47
N ILE A 90 -3.65 -19.62 5.21
CA ILE A 90 -3.54 -18.18 4.98
C ILE A 90 -4.28 -17.74 3.70
N LEU A 91 -4.29 -18.58 2.66
CA LEU A 91 -5.04 -18.32 1.43
C LEU A 91 -6.55 -18.40 1.66
N ASP A 92 -7.02 -19.37 2.45
CA ASP A 92 -8.44 -19.49 2.82
C ASP A 92 -8.89 -18.31 3.69
N CYS A 93 -8.03 -17.83 4.59
CA CYS A 93 -8.25 -16.59 5.34
C CYS A 93 -8.37 -15.39 4.39
N LEU A 94 -7.48 -15.25 3.39
CA LEU A 94 -7.56 -14.17 2.40
C LEU A 94 -8.85 -14.25 1.60
N ASN A 95 -9.21 -15.42 1.09
CA ASN A 95 -10.44 -15.62 0.31
C ASN A 95 -11.69 -15.31 1.14
N THR A 96 -11.73 -15.75 2.39
CA THR A 96 -12.84 -15.48 3.33
C THR A 96 -12.97 -13.99 3.62
N TRP A 97 -11.86 -13.29 3.81
CA TRP A 97 -11.86 -11.84 4.02
C TRP A 97 -12.28 -11.10 2.75
N ALA A 98 -11.73 -11.46 1.59
CA ALA A 98 -12.00 -10.84 0.31
C ALA A 98 -13.47 -10.98 -0.13
N ALA A 99 -14.13 -12.07 0.26
CA ALA A 99 -15.56 -12.28 -0.01
C ALA A 99 -16.49 -11.31 0.76
N ARG A 100 -16.00 -10.62 1.81
CA ARG A 100 -16.80 -9.68 2.60
C ARG A 100 -17.01 -8.36 1.86
N PRO A 101 -18.13 -7.65 2.09
CA PRO A 101 -18.28 -6.27 1.66
C PRO A 101 -17.11 -5.41 2.17
N TRP A 102 -16.70 -4.43 1.36
CA TRP A 102 -15.67 -3.49 1.77
C TRP A 102 -16.13 -2.69 3.00
N SER A 103 -15.33 -2.73 4.05
CA SER A 103 -15.45 -1.86 5.21
C SER A 103 -14.06 -1.65 5.80
N VAL A 104 -13.75 -0.40 6.14
CA VAL A 104 -12.47 0.01 6.74
C VAL A 104 -12.55 0.09 8.27
N GLU A 105 -13.74 -0.16 8.83
CA GLU A 105 -14.00 -0.10 10.27
C GLU A 105 -13.50 -1.35 11.00
N PHE A 106 -13.48 -2.49 10.32
CA PHE A 106 -13.03 -3.75 10.88
C PHE A 106 -11.60 -4.03 10.49
N ASP A 107 -10.82 -4.57 11.42
CA ASP A 107 -9.48 -5.08 11.12
C ASP A 107 -9.57 -6.32 10.23
N ALA A 108 -8.62 -6.44 9.30
CA ALA A 108 -8.57 -7.59 8.39
C ALA A 108 -8.09 -8.88 9.05
N GLY A 109 -7.45 -8.81 10.24
CA GLY A 109 -6.97 -9.96 10.99
C GLY A 109 -5.62 -10.52 10.51
N PHE A 110 -4.91 -9.80 9.64
CA PHE A 110 -3.60 -10.23 9.13
C PHE A 110 -2.45 -9.50 9.84
N VAL A 111 -1.43 -10.22 10.27
CA VAL A 111 -0.20 -9.59 10.79
C VAL A 111 0.72 -9.19 9.63
N LEU A 112 1.91 -8.66 9.93
CA LEU A 112 2.87 -8.27 8.90
C LEU A 112 3.42 -9.50 8.16
N GLU A 113 3.69 -10.57 8.90
CA GLU A 113 4.22 -11.84 8.43
C GLU A 113 3.27 -12.48 7.41
N ASP A 114 1.97 -12.45 7.68
CA ASP A 114 0.95 -12.94 6.74
C ASP A 114 0.97 -12.16 5.43
N ARG A 115 1.05 -10.83 5.50
CA ARG A 115 1.10 -9.98 4.30
C ARG A 115 2.37 -10.20 3.50
N ILE A 116 3.50 -10.43 4.18
CA ILE A 116 4.77 -10.79 3.54
C ILE A 116 4.61 -12.13 2.82
N MET A 117 4.04 -13.13 3.48
CA MET A 117 3.78 -14.44 2.90
C MET A 117 2.90 -14.33 1.64
N LEU A 118 1.74 -13.69 1.74
CA LEU A 118 0.81 -13.51 0.62
C LEU A 118 1.48 -12.79 -0.56
N HIS A 119 2.21 -11.70 -0.28
CA HIS A 119 2.97 -11.02 -1.31
C HIS A 119 4.02 -11.93 -1.96
N ARG A 120 4.86 -12.59 -1.16
CA ARG A 120 5.93 -13.48 -1.63
C ARG A 120 5.39 -14.64 -2.45
N LEU A 121 4.27 -15.26 -2.06
CA LEU A 121 3.59 -16.30 -2.84
C LEU A 121 3.07 -15.77 -4.19
N GLY A 122 2.51 -14.55 -4.19
CA GLY A 122 1.98 -13.92 -5.40
C GLY A 122 3.06 -13.54 -6.42
N THR A 123 4.25 -13.15 -5.94
CA THR A 123 5.38 -12.71 -6.78
C THR A 123 6.46 -13.78 -6.97
N ALA A 124 6.29 -14.96 -6.36
CA ALA A 124 7.31 -16.01 -6.36
C ALA A 124 7.67 -16.49 -7.77
N ARG A 125 8.97 -16.69 -8.00
CA ARG A 125 9.48 -17.44 -9.14
C ARG A 125 9.65 -18.89 -8.75
N CYS A 126 8.98 -19.78 -9.48
CA CYS A 126 9.16 -21.22 -9.28
C CYS A 126 10.53 -21.64 -9.82
N LEU A 127 11.38 -22.21 -8.96
CA LEU A 127 12.68 -22.75 -9.36
C LEU A 127 12.58 -24.24 -9.65
N ALA A 128 11.92 -24.98 -8.77
CA ALA A 128 11.62 -26.40 -8.95
C ALA A 128 10.23 -26.69 -8.41
N ASP A 129 9.43 -27.41 -9.19
CA ASP A 129 8.13 -27.91 -8.76
C ASP A 129 8.10 -29.41 -8.96
N ARG A 130 8.22 -30.13 -7.84
CA ARG A 130 8.13 -31.59 -7.80
C ARG A 130 6.82 -32.03 -7.18
N ALA A 131 5.92 -31.10 -6.88
CA ALA A 131 4.61 -31.38 -6.33
C ALA A 131 3.72 -32.05 -7.38
N THR A 132 2.82 -32.90 -6.92
CA THR A 132 1.70 -33.33 -7.77
C THR A 132 0.80 -32.13 -8.07
N PRO A 133 0.03 -32.14 -9.17
CA PRO A 133 -0.89 -31.04 -9.47
C PRO A 133 -1.81 -30.66 -8.31
N ASP A 134 -2.26 -31.65 -7.52
CA ASP A 134 -3.15 -31.45 -6.38
C ASP A 134 -2.44 -30.91 -5.13
N SER A 135 -1.13 -31.13 -5.00
CA SER A 135 -0.31 -30.66 -3.88
C SER A 135 0.47 -29.37 -4.18
N ARG A 136 0.34 -28.82 -5.40
CA ARG A 136 1.00 -27.57 -5.79
C ARG A 136 0.43 -26.41 -4.95
N PRO A 137 1.29 -25.58 -4.31
CA PRO A 137 0.81 -24.45 -3.53
C PRO A 137 0.03 -23.49 -4.43
N ARG A 138 -1.20 -23.19 -4.02
CA ARG A 138 -2.03 -22.19 -4.67
C ARG A 138 -1.37 -20.82 -4.55
N ARG A 139 -1.59 -19.95 -5.53
CA ARG A 139 -1.19 -18.54 -5.47
C ARG A 139 -2.39 -17.70 -5.03
N PRO A 140 -2.17 -16.63 -4.24
CA PRO A 140 -3.24 -15.71 -3.91
C PRO A 140 -3.70 -14.95 -5.15
N ASP A 141 -4.98 -14.58 -5.19
CA ASP A 141 -5.46 -13.64 -6.19
C ASP A 141 -4.77 -12.28 -6.01
N LYS A 142 -4.21 -11.75 -7.10
CA LYS A 142 -3.44 -10.49 -7.04
C LYS A 142 -4.32 -9.31 -6.62
N GLY A 143 -5.56 -9.26 -7.11
CA GLY A 143 -6.52 -8.22 -6.77
C GLY A 143 -6.86 -8.23 -5.29
N ASP A 144 -7.01 -9.40 -4.69
CA ASP A 144 -7.29 -9.54 -3.25
C ASP A 144 -6.10 -9.08 -2.40
N VAL A 145 -4.86 -9.39 -2.79
CA VAL A 145 -3.67 -8.88 -2.08
C VAL A 145 -3.52 -7.36 -2.25
N MET A 146 -3.83 -6.81 -3.43
CA MET A 146 -3.87 -5.36 -3.66
C MET A 146 -4.91 -4.70 -2.76
N ARG A 147 -6.12 -5.27 -2.70
CA ARG A 147 -7.21 -4.81 -1.83
C ARG A 147 -6.83 -4.89 -0.36
N LEU A 148 -6.13 -5.94 0.07
CA LEU A 148 -5.61 -6.08 1.43
C LEU A 148 -4.62 -4.97 1.76
N LYS A 149 -3.67 -4.68 0.87
CA LYS A 149 -2.72 -3.57 1.05
C LYS A 149 -3.43 -2.23 1.20
N LEU A 150 -4.42 -1.95 0.33
CA LEU A 150 -5.25 -0.74 0.44
C LEU A 150 -5.97 -0.69 1.79
N HIS A 151 -6.54 -1.79 2.25
CA HIS A 151 -7.27 -1.85 3.52
C HIS A 151 -6.38 -1.46 4.71
N PHE A 152 -5.18 -2.03 4.81
CA PHE A 152 -4.23 -1.69 5.88
C PHE A 152 -3.82 -0.21 5.83
N ALA A 153 -3.55 0.32 4.64
CA ALA A 153 -3.23 1.73 4.45
C ALA A 153 -4.38 2.65 4.89
N ARG A 154 -5.62 2.30 4.50
CA ARG A 154 -6.82 3.07 4.81
C ARG A 154 -7.17 3.05 6.29
N HIS A 155 -7.08 1.88 6.92
CA HIS A 155 -7.32 1.71 8.35
C HIS A 155 -6.32 2.54 9.18
N ARG A 156 -5.02 2.44 8.89
CA ARG A 156 -3.99 3.23 9.59
C ARG A 156 -4.12 4.73 9.35
N SER A 157 -4.51 5.14 8.14
CA SER A 157 -4.77 6.54 7.82
C SER A 157 -5.86 7.16 8.68
N ARG A 158 -6.93 6.42 9.02
CA ARG A 158 -8.00 6.93 9.89
C ARG A 158 -7.51 7.16 11.32
N THR A 159 -6.70 6.25 11.86
CA THR A 159 -6.06 6.43 13.17
C THR A 159 -5.18 7.68 13.16
N LEU A 160 -4.29 7.82 12.19
CA LEU A 160 -3.37 8.97 12.09
C LEU A 160 -4.12 10.31 11.91
N GLN A 161 -5.22 10.35 11.16
CA GLN A 161 -6.05 11.55 11.04
C GLN A 161 -6.69 11.96 12.37
N THR A 162 -7.12 10.98 13.19
CA THR A 162 -7.59 11.24 14.56
C THR A 162 -6.46 11.80 15.42
N ASP A 163 -5.27 11.19 15.35
CA ASP A 163 -4.09 11.63 16.09
C ASP A 163 -3.72 13.06 15.72
N LEU A 164 -3.74 13.41 14.43
CA LEU A 164 -3.45 14.78 13.96
C LEU A 164 -4.36 15.84 14.60
N VAL A 165 -5.65 15.55 14.79
CA VAL A 165 -6.57 16.46 15.50
C VAL A 165 -6.23 16.56 16.99
N GLY A 166 -5.91 15.43 17.63
CA GLY A 166 -5.48 15.42 19.04
C GLY A 166 -4.18 16.20 19.26
N LEU A 167 -3.20 16.00 18.38
CA LEU A 167 -1.90 16.68 18.40
C LEU A 167 -2.03 18.17 18.16
N ARG A 168 -2.94 18.59 17.26
CA ARG A 168 -3.30 20.00 17.08
C ARG A 168 -3.90 20.57 18.36
N ALA A 169 -4.85 19.88 18.98
CA ALA A 169 -5.52 20.36 20.18
C ALA A 169 -4.58 20.53 21.40
N CYS A 170 -3.49 19.76 21.48
CA CYS A 170 -2.48 19.91 22.54
C CYS A 170 -1.24 20.73 22.13
N ALA A 171 -1.26 21.34 20.94
CA ALA A 171 -0.15 22.10 20.37
C ALA A 171 1.19 21.33 20.24
N ASP A 172 1.13 20.01 20.03
CA ASP A 172 2.32 19.18 19.78
C ASP A 172 2.66 19.13 18.27
N TRP A 173 3.20 20.24 17.78
CA TRP A 173 3.52 20.45 16.37
C TRP A 173 4.59 19.51 15.82
N ARG A 174 5.52 19.05 16.68
CA ARG A 174 6.58 18.12 16.27
C ARG A 174 6.00 16.73 15.98
N SER A 175 5.20 16.21 16.92
CA SER A 175 4.52 14.93 16.72
C SER A 175 3.50 15.02 15.59
N MET A 176 2.85 16.17 15.38
CA MET A 176 1.94 16.39 14.25
C MET A 176 2.64 16.23 12.90
N ILE A 177 3.84 16.79 12.73
CA ILE A 177 4.65 16.62 11.52
C ILE A 177 4.99 15.14 11.30
N TYR A 178 5.37 14.43 12.36
CA TYR A 178 5.68 13.00 12.29
C TYR A 178 4.47 12.15 11.89
N ALA A 179 3.32 12.35 12.54
CA ALA A 179 2.08 11.65 12.21
C ALA A 179 1.61 11.94 10.76
N ALA A 180 1.77 13.18 10.29
CA ALA A 180 1.47 13.54 8.92
C ALA A 180 2.41 12.80 7.93
N GLU A 181 3.68 12.66 8.22
CA GLU A 181 4.60 11.90 7.36
C GLU A 181 4.29 10.40 7.33
N GLU A 182 3.94 9.79 8.47
CA GLU A 182 3.47 8.39 8.49
C GLU A 182 2.21 8.22 7.63
N LEU A 183 1.29 9.20 7.68
CA LEU A 183 0.09 9.22 6.83
C LEU A 183 0.45 9.27 5.34
N LEU A 184 1.43 10.08 4.95
CA LEU A 184 1.94 10.15 3.57
C LEU A 184 2.39 8.76 3.09
N TRP A 185 3.10 8.01 3.92
CA TRP A 185 3.58 6.70 3.54
C TRP A 185 2.47 5.65 3.40
N HIS A 186 1.40 5.77 4.18
CA HIS A 186 0.21 4.95 3.95
C HIS A 186 -0.53 5.35 2.67
N ALA A 187 -0.59 6.64 2.32
CA ALA A 187 -1.08 7.04 1.00
C ALA A 187 -0.22 6.47 -0.13
N ALA A 188 1.11 6.45 0.01
CA ALA A 188 2.00 5.80 -0.94
C ALA A 188 1.75 4.27 -1.05
N ASP A 189 1.44 3.60 0.07
CA ASP A 189 1.07 2.18 0.06
C ASP A 189 -0.24 1.94 -0.71
N ALA A 190 -1.23 2.82 -0.57
CA ALA A 190 -2.46 2.78 -1.37
C ALA A 190 -2.19 3.03 -2.86
N LEU A 191 -1.34 4.00 -3.20
CA LEU A 191 -0.93 4.24 -4.59
C LEU A 191 -0.29 2.98 -5.19
N ASN A 192 0.68 2.40 -4.49
CA ASN A 192 1.35 1.16 -4.89
C ASN A 192 0.36 -0.01 -5.08
N ALA A 193 -0.65 -0.12 -4.22
CA ALA A 193 -1.68 -1.14 -4.35
C ALA A 193 -2.42 -1.05 -5.69
N VAL A 194 -2.76 0.15 -6.18
CA VAL A 194 -3.44 0.34 -7.47
C VAL A 194 -2.60 -0.13 -8.65
N TYR A 195 -1.29 0.03 -8.57
CA TYR A 195 -0.35 -0.46 -9.60
C TYR A 195 0.01 -1.93 -9.45
N GLY A 196 -0.62 -2.66 -8.54
CA GLY A 196 -0.34 -4.07 -8.32
C GLY A 196 0.97 -4.35 -7.60
N LEU A 197 1.53 -3.35 -6.92
CA LEU A 197 2.79 -3.39 -6.18
C LEU A 197 2.52 -3.69 -4.70
N THR A 198 2.46 -4.98 -4.37
CA THR A 198 1.90 -5.47 -3.10
C THR A 198 2.90 -5.64 -1.96
N ASN A 199 4.20 -5.40 -2.19
CA ASN A 199 5.23 -5.60 -1.17
C ASN A 199 4.94 -4.74 0.08
N PRO A 200 4.79 -5.32 1.29
CA PRO A 200 4.38 -4.60 2.48
C PRO A 200 5.53 -3.92 3.23
N TYR A 201 6.80 -4.15 2.85
CA TYR A 201 7.93 -3.61 3.60
C TYR A 201 8.14 -2.11 3.35
N PRO A 202 8.21 -1.28 4.42
CA PRO A 202 8.41 0.17 4.29
C PRO A 202 9.64 0.57 3.48
N LYS A 203 10.75 -0.16 3.60
CA LYS A 203 12.02 0.14 2.91
C LYS A 203 11.91 0.14 1.38
N TRP A 204 10.92 -0.56 0.82
CA TRP A 204 10.73 -0.66 -0.62
C TRP A 204 9.78 0.39 -1.20
N ARG A 205 9.07 1.17 -0.38
CA ARG A 205 8.03 2.11 -0.84
C ARG A 205 8.48 3.02 -1.98
N ASN A 206 9.63 3.68 -1.83
CA ASN A 206 10.16 4.56 -2.88
C ASN A 206 10.48 3.79 -4.17
N ARG A 207 11.12 2.62 -4.04
CA ARG A 207 11.45 1.79 -5.19
C ARG A 207 10.20 1.29 -5.93
N LEU A 208 9.13 0.98 -5.21
CA LEU A 208 7.84 0.63 -5.81
C LEU A 208 7.20 1.84 -6.51
N LEU A 209 7.28 3.03 -5.90
CA LEU A 209 6.74 4.25 -6.52
C LEU A 209 7.40 4.56 -7.86
N GLU A 210 8.71 4.31 -8.01
CA GLU A 210 9.43 4.43 -9.29
C GLU A 210 8.84 3.51 -10.39
N MET A 211 8.15 2.43 -10.02
CA MET A 211 7.56 1.46 -10.94
C MET A 211 6.13 1.82 -11.38
N THR A 212 5.52 2.90 -10.85
CA THR A 212 4.13 3.29 -11.15
C THR A 212 3.92 3.91 -12.53
N GLY A 213 4.99 4.12 -13.30
CA GLY A 213 4.94 4.65 -14.66
C GLY A 213 4.67 6.16 -14.74
N PRO A 214 4.82 6.78 -15.94
CA PRO A 214 4.79 8.24 -16.10
C PRO A 214 3.39 8.86 -16.00
N HIS A 215 2.32 8.06 -16.09
CA HIS A 215 0.93 8.55 -16.12
C HIS A 215 0.22 8.47 -14.76
N TRP A 216 0.99 8.32 -13.68
CA TRP A 216 0.42 7.98 -12.39
C TRP A 216 -0.50 9.06 -11.81
N SER A 217 -0.23 10.32 -12.14
CA SER A 217 -0.95 11.51 -11.66
C SER A 217 -2.23 11.79 -12.44
N GLY A 218 -2.39 11.21 -13.64
CA GLY A 218 -3.53 11.46 -14.53
C GLY A 218 -4.90 11.23 -13.85
N PRO A 219 -5.09 10.18 -13.06
CA PRO A 219 -6.35 9.94 -12.36
C PRO A 219 -6.60 10.81 -11.13
N LEU A 220 -5.56 11.38 -10.51
CA LEU A 220 -5.66 12.15 -9.25
C LEU A 220 -6.12 13.60 -9.45
N ALA A 221 -6.68 13.92 -10.62
CA ALA A 221 -7.03 15.28 -11.07
C ALA A 221 -5.88 16.30 -11.04
N ALA A 222 -4.64 15.88 -10.74
CA ALA A 222 -3.52 16.75 -10.52
C ALA A 222 -2.87 17.18 -11.85
N SER A 223 -3.55 18.03 -12.60
CA SER A 223 -2.99 18.66 -13.79
C SER A 223 -1.70 19.40 -13.41
N GLY A 224 -0.59 19.07 -14.09
CA GLY A 224 0.71 19.72 -13.87
C GLY A 224 1.70 18.93 -13.03
N ILE A 225 1.34 17.76 -12.48
CA ILE A 225 2.36 16.85 -11.93
C ILE A 225 2.99 16.07 -13.08
N SER A 226 4.14 16.56 -13.55
CA SER A 226 4.98 15.91 -14.56
C SER A 226 6.09 15.03 -13.96
N GLN A 227 6.21 15.02 -12.64
CA GLN A 227 7.24 14.26 -11.93
C GLN A 227 6.86 12.79 -11.77
N GLU A 228 7.87 11.94 -11.64
CA GLU A 228 7.69 10.55 -11.21
C GLU A 228 7.06 10.49 -9.81
N ALA A 229 6.29 9.44 -9.53
CA ALA A 229 5.56 9.33 -8.26
C ALA A 229 6.48 9.36 -7.05
N ALA A 230 7.64 8.68 -7.15
CA ALA A 230 8.63 8.64 -6.08
C ALA A 230 9.15 10.04 -5.73
N GLU A 231 9.56 10.81 -6.72
CA GLU A 231 10.03 12.19 -6.53
C GLU A 231 8.93 13.10 -5.98
N PHE A 232 7.70 12.96 -6.49
CA PHE A 232 6.58 13.74 -6.00
C PHE A 232 6.29 13.47 -4.52
N VAL A 233 6.16 12.19 -4.13
CA VAL A 233 5.91 11.77 -2.74
C VAL A 233 7.06 12.21 -1.85
N TRP A 234 8.30 12.02 -2.29
CA TRP A 234 9.49 12.46 -1.56
C TRP A 234 9.48 13.97 -1.30
N ARG A 235 9.20 14.77 -2.33
CA ARG A 235 9.06 16.22 -2.21
C ARG A 235 7.92 16.61 -1.26
N LEU A 236 6.80 15.89 -1.31
CA LEU A 236 5.66 16.13 -0.42
C LEU A 236 6.02 15.85 1.05
N GLY A 237 6.89 14.87 1.30
CA GLY A 237 7.42 14.52 2.62
C GLY A 237 8.49 15.46 3.17
N HIS A 238 8.89 16.51 2.43
CA HIS A 238 9.84 17.50 2.96
C HIS A 238 9.21 18.25 4.13
N ARG A 239 9.70 17.92 5.33
CA ARG A 239 9.29 18.51 6.60
C ARG A 239 9.62 20.00 6.64
N PRO A 240 8.79 20.82 7.31
CA PRO A 240 9.19 22.19 7.59
C PRO A 240 10.43 22.21 8.50
N LYS A 241 11.31 23.21 8.32
CA LYS A 241 12.54 23.36 9.13
C LYS A 241 12.26 23.62 10.60
N GLU A 242 11.10 24.20 10.91
CA GLU A 242 10.66 24.53 12.26
C GLU A 242 9.25 23.97 12.46
N ALA A 243 9.00 23.42 13.65
CA ALA A 243 7.70 22.91 14.05
C ALA A 243 6.88 24.02 14.74
N THR A 244 6.53 25.06 13.99
CA THR A 244 5.56 26.07 14.42
C THR A 244 4.15 25.62 14.04
N GLU A 245 3.14 26.16 14.72
CA GLU A 245 1.71 25.91 14.45
C GLU A 245 1.38 26.01 12.96
N ASP A 246 1.54 27.20 12.36
CA ASP A 246 1.24 27.44 10.95
C ASP A 246 1.91 26.45 9.99
N ARG A 247 3.17 26.08 10.28
CA ARG A 247 3.96 25.20 9.40
C ARG A 247 3.56 23.74 9.56
N ALA A 248 3.33 23.29 10.79
CA ALA A 248 2.88 21.93 11.07
C ALA A 248 1.47 21.70 10.54
N GLU A 249 0.56 22.64 10.74
CA GLU A 249 -0.81 22.56 10.22
C GLU A 249 -0.84 22.60 8.69
N ALA A 250 -0.09 23.52 8.07
CA ALA A 250 0.03 23.56 6.60
C ALA A 250 0.56 22.25 6.03
N TYR A 251 1.57 21.67 6.67
CA TYR A 251 2.15 20.38 6.29
C TYR A 251 1.11 19.26 6.42
N ALA A 252 0.44 19.15 7.57
CA ALA A 252 -0.55 18.11 7.82
C ALA A 252 -1.75 18.20 6.87
N LEU A 253 -2.34 19.38 6.66
CA LEU A 253 -3.44 19.59 5.73
C LEU A 253 -3.07 19.20 4.30
N ARG A 254 -1.85 19.54 3.87
CA ARG A 254 -1.31 19.15 2.57
C ARG A 254 -1.22 17.63 2.42
N ILE A 255 -0.69 16.93 3.43
CA ILE A 255 -0.60 15.47 3.38
C ILE A 255 -1.98 14.81 3.43
N VAL A 256 -2.88 15.29 4.28
CA VAL A 256 -4.23 14.75 4.41
C VAL A 256 -5.01 14.92 3.09
N GLY A 257 -4.91 16.09 2.45
CA GLY A 257 -5.54 16.33 1.16
C GLY A 257 -5.00 15.39 0.07
N PHE A 258 -3.68 15.22 -0.03
CA PHE A 258 -3.07 14.24 -0.93
C PHE A 258 -3.55 12.81 -0.65
N SER A 259 -3.58 12.43 0.63
CA SER A 259 -3.99 11.09 1.07
C SER A 259 -5.42 10.79 0.65
N ARG A 260 -6.35 11.75 0.84
CA ARG A 260 -7.75 11.61 0.40
C ARG A 260 -7.86 11.39 -1.10
N ALA A 261 -7.12 12.16 -1.91
CA ALA A 261 -7.10 12.01 -3.36
C ALA A 261 -6.64 10.59 -3.77
N VAL A 262 -5.56 10.11 -3.16
CA VAL A 262 -5.01 8.78 -3.44
C VAL A 262 -5.96 7.68 -3.00
N PHE A 263 -6.53 7.75 -1.79
CA PHE A 263 -7.48 6.75 -1.32
C PHE A 263 -8.75 6.73 -2.16
N LEU A 264 -9.28 7.89 -2.53
CA LEU A 264 -10.47 7.99 -3.40
C LEU A 264 -10.22 7.27 -4.73
N TRP A 265 -9.08 7.56 -5.34
CA TRP A 265 -8.70 6.92 -6.57
C TRP A 265 -8.49 5.41 -6.38
N ALA A 266 -7.76 5.00 -5.34
CA ALA A 266 -7.49 3.59 -5.08
C ALA A 266 -8.76 2.76 -4.83
N GLU A 267 -9.69 3.28 -4.03
CA GLU A 267 -10.99 2.66 -3.81
C GLU A 267 -11.79 2.56 -5.13
N SER A 268 -11.77 3.61 -5.96
CA SER A 268 -12.44 3.57 -7.27
C SER A 268 -11.87 2.50 -8.21
N GLN A 269 -10.57 2.25 -8.18
CA GLN A 269 -9.93 1.27 -9.07
C GLN A 269 -10.07 -0.16 -8.56
N LEU A 270 -9.94 -0.37 -7.25
CA LEU A 270 -9.87 -1.70 -6.66
C LEU A 270 -11.22 -2.24 -6.19
N LEU A 271 -12.21 -1.38 -5.95
CA LEU A 271 -13.50 -1.77 -5.36
C LEU A 271 -14.68 -1.53 -6.29
N CYS A 272 -14.65 -0.49 -7.13
CA CYS A 272 -15.72 -0.22 -8.09
C CYS A 272 -15.46 -0.94 -9.41
N ARG A 273 -16.33 -1.90 -9.77
CA ARG A 273 -16.29 -2.55 -11.09
C ARG A 273 -16.71 -1.53 -12.16
N SER A 274 -15.78 -1.17 -13.04
CA SER A 274 -15.95 -0.35 -14.26
C SER A 274 -16.82 0.91 -14.08
N ARG A 275 -16.21 2.01 -13.65
CA ARG A 275 -16.74 3.33 -14.03
C ARG A 275 -16.06 3.77 -15.31
N ASP A 276 -16.87 4.10 -16.30
CA ASP A 276 -16.40 4.88 -17.44
C ASP A 276 -15.76 6.16 -16.91
N ARG A 277 -14.63 6.55 -17.50
CA ARG A 277 -13.91 7.78 -17.14
C ARG A 277 -14.83 8.97 -17.43
N GLU A 278 -15.62 9.38 -16.44
CA GLU A 278 -16.46 10.55 -16.59
C GLU A 278 -15.60 11.80 -16.81
N THR A 279 -16.17 12.72 -17.58
CA THR A 279 -15.62 14.03 -17.87
C THR A 279 -15.32 14.78 -16.58
N ARG A 280 -14.08 15.23 -16.44
CA ARG A 280 -13.64 16.01 -15.28
C ARG A 280 -14.52 17.26 -15.14
N PRO A 281 -15.08 17.54 -13.95
CA PRO A 281 -15.67 18.84 -13.69
C PRO A 281 -14.59 19.92 -13.80
N ASN A 282 -14.98 21.13 -14.19
CA ASN A 282 -14.10 22.28 -14.14
C ASN A 282 -13.61 22.49 -12.69
N PRO A 283 -12.35 22.91 -12.48
CA PRO A 283 -11.86 23.20 -11.14
C PRO A 283 -12.67 24.36 -10.54
N ILE A 284 -13.47 24.04 -9.51
CA ILE A 284 -14.17 25.00 -8.68
C ILE A 284 -13.29 25.26 -7.44
N ASP A 285 -13.29 26.48 -6.91
CA ASP A 285 -12.67 26.77 -5.62
C ASP A 285 -13.45 26.05 -4.52
N MET A 286 -12.95 24.89 -4.13
CA MET A 286 -13.55 24.05 -3.10
C MET A 286 -12.89 24.30 -1.72
N PRO A 287 -13.67 24.27 -0.63
CA PRO A 287 -13.14 24.49 0.71
C PRO A 287 -12.27 23.31 1.19
N ILE A 288 -11.35 23.58 2.10
CA ILE A 288 -10.47 22.57 2.69
C ILE A 288 -11.22 21.83 3.79
N LEU A 289 -11.28 20.51 3.68
CA LEU A 289 -11.84 19.64 4.72
C LEU A 289 -10.86 19.52 5.89
N ASP A 290 -11.37 19.58 7.13
CA ASP A 290 -10.57 19.46 8.36
C ASP A 290 -9.83 18.11 8.46
N LEU A 291 -8.85 17.97 9.35
CA LEU A 291 -7.91 16.83 9.41
C LEU A 291 -8.57 15.45 9.66
N ASP A 292 -9.67 15.40 10.40
CA ASP A 292 -10.40 14.18 10.75
C ASP A 292 -11.59 13.87 9.82
N VAL A 293 -11.76 14.61 8.72
CA VAL A 293 -12.82 14.31 7.76
C VAL A 293 -12.44 13.11 6.91
N ASP A 294 -13.28 12.08 6.92
CA ASP A 294 -13.15 10.90 6.09
C ASP A 294 -14.31 10.77 5.11
N PHE A 295 -14.19 9.83 4.17
CA PHE A 295 -15.18 9.59 3.15
C PHE A 295 -15.50 8.11 2.95
N ALA A 296 -16.70 7.83 2.44
CA ALA A 296 -17.12 6.53 1.91
C ALA A 296 -17.81 6.71 0.55
N VAL A 297 -17.46 5.86 -0.42
CA VAL A 297 -18.00 5.92 -1.79
C VAL A 297 -19.12 4.90 -1.98
N HIS A 298 -20.30 5.35 -2.41
CA HIS A 298 -21.45 4.49 -2.72
C HIS A 298 -22.11 4.94 -4.03
N GLY A 299 -21.82 4.25 -5.12
CA GLY A 299 -22.19 4.76 -6.45
C GLY A 299 -21.61 6.15 -6.68
N ASP A 300 -22.36 7.05 -7.32
CA ASP A 300 -21.86 8.40 -7.65
C ASP A 300 -21.95 9.41 -6.50
N VAL A 301 -22.20 8.90 -5.29
CA VAL A 301 -22.27 9.69 -4.07
C VAL A 301 -21.08 9.36 -3.16
N VAL A 302 -20.46 10.40 -2.64
CA VAL A 302 -19.45 10.33 -1.59
C VAL A 302 -20.08 10.85 -0.31
N PHE A 303 -20.03 10.05 0.74
CA PHE A 303 -20.47 10.41 2.07
C PHE A 303 -19.28 10.90 2.88
N LEU A 304 -19.33 12.14 3.36
CA LEU A 304 -18.29 12.77 4.18
C LEU A 304 -18.71 12.76 5.64
N GLY A 305 -17.78 12.51 6.56
CA GLY A 305 -18.06 12.57 7.99
C GLY A 305 -16.78 12.70 8.80
N ARG A 306 -16.89 13.13 10.06
CA ARG A 306 -15.73 13.21 10.96
C ARG A 306 -15.45 11.85 11.60
N ILE A 307 -14.17 11.47 11.65
CA ILE A 307 -13.72 10.27 12.35
C ILE A 307 -13.97 10.47 13.86
N ASN A 308 -14.54 9.45 14.51
CA ASN A 308 -14.82 9.44 15.96
C ASN A 308 -15.76 10.55 16.48
N LYS A 309 -16.51 11.23 15.61
CA LYS A 309 -17.61 12.10 16.02
C LYS A 309 -18.91 11.58 15.42
N ALA A 310 -19.94 11.45 16.27
CA ALA A 310 -21.29 11.11 15.82
C ALA A 310 -21.90 12.33 15.10
N THR A 311 -21.54 12.52 13.84
CA THR A 311 -22.10 13.53 12.95
C THR A 311 -22.91 12.84 11.85
N GLN A 312 -24.03 13.43 11.45
CA GLN A 312 -24.74 12.96 10.26
C GLN A 312 -23.82 13.11 9.04
N PRO A 313 -23.59 12.05 8.24
CA PRO A 313 -22.73 12.15 7.08
C PRO A 313 -23.35 13.09 6.04
N VAL A 314 -22.49 13.88 5.39
CA VAL A 314 -22.88 14.79 4.31
C VAL A 314 -22.66 14.09 2.98
N ALA A 315 -23.73 13.91 2.21
CA ALA A 315 -23.66 13.34 0.87
C ALA A 315 -23.26 14.43 -0.14
N VAL A 316 -22.22 14.19 -0.94
CA VAL A 316 -21.80 15.05 -2.05
C VAL A 316 -21.62 14.22 -3.32
N PRO A 317 -21.83 14.80 -4.52
CA PRO A 317 -21.51 14.11 -5.78
C PRO A 317 -20.03 13.74 -5.86
N PHE A 318 -19.72 12.59 -6.45
CA PHE A 318 -18.34 12.11 -6.60
C PHE A 318 -17.43 13.11 -7.32
N ALA A 319 -17.90 13.70 -8.43
CA ALA A 319 -17.18 14.72 -9.18
C ALA A 319 -16.82 15.95 -8.32
N MET A 320 -17.72 16.34 -7.41
CA MET A 320 -17.49 17.45 -6.49
C MET A 320 -16.43 17.10 -5.44
N PHE A 321 -16.45 15.88 -4.89
CA PHE A 321 -15.42 15.43 -3.97
C PHE A 321 -14.04 15.32 -4.64
N GLN A 322 -13.98 14.84 -5.88
CA GLN A 322 -12.74 14.84 -6.67
C GLN A 322 -12.12 16.23 -6.77
N ALA A 323 -12.94 17.27 -7.01
CA ALA A 323 -12.49 18.65 -7.05
C ALA A 323 -12.00 19.17 -5.68
N MET A 324 -12.59 18.73 -4.56
CA MET A 324 -12.10 19.05 -3.20
C MET A 324 -10.73 18.45 -2.92
N THR A 325 -10.42 17.31 -3.54
CA THR A 325 -9.17 16.56 -3.33
C THR A 325 -8.08 16.88 -4.36
N ASP A 326 -8.30 17.85 -5.25
CA ASP A 326 -7.33 18.19 -6.28
C ASP A 326 -6.00 18.70 -5.67
N ILE A 327 -4.94 17.93 -5.92
CA ILE A 327 -3.61 18.15 -5.36
C ILE A 327 -2.97 19.45 -5.88
N GLY A 328 -3.31 19.88 -7.10
CA GLY A 328 -2.80 21.14 -7.67
C GLY A 328 -3.24 22.36 -6.85
N LEU A 329 -4.41 22.28 -6.23
CA LEU A 329 -4.99 23.33 -5.40
C LEU A 329 -4.40 23.37 -3.97
N LEU A 330 -3.77 22.28 -3.52
CA LEU A 330 -3.11 22.20 -2.20
C LEU A 330 -1.71 22.82 -2.18
N GLN A 331 -1.08 23.03 -3.35
CA GLN A 331 0.28 23.57 -3.45
C GLN A 331 0.31 25.10 -3.52
N ASP A 332 -0.77 25.75 -3.96
CA ASP A 332 -0.82 27.20 -4.17
C ASP A 332 -1.75 27.91 -3.16
N ARG A 333 -1.34 27.92 -1.89
CA ARG A 333 -2.00 28.72 -0.83
C ARG A 333 -1.99 30.23 -1.10
N SER A 334 -1.19 30.71 -2.06
CA SER A 334 -0.98 32.15 -2.27
C SER A 334 -2.05 32.83 -3.14
N ARG A 335 -2.98 32.06 -3.74
CA ARG A 335 -3.87 32.58 -4.80
C ARG A 335 -5.38 32.51 -4.56
N ARG A 336 -5.87 32.01 -3.41
CA ARG A 336 -7.31 31.79 -3.23
C ARG A 336 -8.03 32.90 -2.47
N SER A 337 -9.07 33.43 -3.10
CA SER A 337 -10.04 34.38 -2.56
C SER A 337 -11.14 33.61 -1.80
N PRO A 338 -11.62 34.09 -0.64
CA PRO A 338 -12.53 33.36 0.25
C PRO A 338 -14.00 33.28 -0.24
N LYS A 339 -14.29 33.48 -1.53
CA LYS A 339 -15.67 33.41 -2.03
C LYS A 339 -16.07 31.96 -2.30
N VAL A 340 -16.25 31.19 -1.22
CA VAL A 340 -17.00 29.93 -1.26
C VAL A 340 -18.48 30.27 -1.45
N ASP A 341 -19.13 29.58 -2.39
CA ASP A 341 -20.56 29.73 -2.65
C ASP A 341 -21.36 29.55 -1.35
N SER A 342 -22.21 30.52 -0.99
CA SER A 342 -22.83 30.60 0.35
C SER A 342 -23.79 29.44 0.65
N ALA A 343 -24.23 28.72 -0.37
CA ALA A 343 -25.05 27.52 -0.22
C ALA A 343 -24.23 26.30 0.25
N LEU A 344 -22.97 26.20 -0.17
CA LEU A 344 -22.08 25.09 0.19
C LEU A 344 -21.44 25.26 1.56
N SER A 345 -21.21 26.51 1.98
CA SER A 345 -20.63 26.81 3.29
C SER A 345 -21.54 26.37 4.45
N GLY A 346 -22.87 26.45 4.30
CA GLY A 346 -23.80 26.00 5.34
C GLY A 346 -23.85 24.48 5.51
N LEU A 347 -23.82 23.72 4.40
CA LEU A 347 -23.88 22.25 4.43
C LEU A 347 -22.57 21.63 4.94
N LEU A 348 -21.44 22.26 4.62
CA LEU A 348 -20.12 21.74 4.97
C LEU A 348 -19.53 22.38 6.23
N ALA A 349 -20.17 23.36 6.85
CA ALA A 349 -19.61 24.17 7.95
C ALA A 349 -18.87 23.34 9.00
N ASP A 350 -19.48 22.24 9.44
CA ASP A 350 -18.92 21.36 10.47
C ASP A 350 -17.74 20.50 9.98
N LEU A 351 -17.57 20.36 8.66
CA LEU A 351 -16.50 19.60 8.00
C LEU A 351 -15.35 20.49 7.52
N LEU A 352 -15.54 21.81 7.46
CA LEU A 352 -14.52 22.72 6.96
C LEU A 352 -13.45 23.00 8.01
N TYR A 353 -12.22 23.16 7.53
CA TYR A 353 -11.17 23.85 8.28
C TYR A 353 -11.46 25.36 8.17
N VAL A 354 -11.71 26.01 9.31
CA VAL A 354 -12.06 27.44 9.43
C VAL A 354 -10.81 28.25 9.77
#